data_AF-A0A5J4PPA7-F1
#
_entry.id   AF-A0A5J4PPA7-F1
#
_cell.length_a   1.000
_cell.length_b   1.000
_cell.length_c   1.000
_cell.angle_alpha   90.00
_cell.angle_beta   90.00
_cell.angle_gamma   90.00
#
_symmetry.space_group_name_H-M   'P 1'
#
loop_
_entity.id
_entity.type
_entity.pdbx_description
1 polymer ?
#
loop_
_entity_poly.entity_id
_entity_poly.type
_entity_poly.pdbx_seq_one_letter_code
_entity_poly.pdbx_strand_id
1 'polypeptide(L)'
;MLFFGLCLGDIGYALFMLLAVTIYRITAKNIGATMKPILSLVQVLMVSTFFCGFLTGTCFGFNLYDIDIPIFQRMKEVIALDNNQLFRLSLILGVIQIIFGMILKAVNQTIQIGFKYAIGTIGWILLLISTIVSVLAPAIGLGSTVHLVLLGIAGLMIFLYNSPDKNIFVNIGLGLWDTYNMVTGLLGDVLSYVRLFALGLSGGILASVFNSLAKGMSPDNIIAGPIVMVLIFFIGHSINMFMNVLGAMVHPMRLTFVEFFKNSGYEGGGKEYRPFAKQ
;
A
#
# COMPACT_ATOMS: atom_id res chain seq x y z
N MET A 1 -1.81 7.32 2.47
CA MET A 1 -3.10 7.26 3.19
C MET A 1 -3.85 5.98 2.85
N LEU A 2 -4.22 5.74 1.59
CA LEU A 2 -4.89 4.51 1.15
C LEU A 2 -4.16 3.22 1.59
N PHE A 3 -2.84 3.15 1.40
CA PHE A 3 -2.03 2.00 1.84
C PHE A 3 -2.04 1.77 3.34
N PHE A 4 -2.05 2.85 4.13
CA PHE A 4 -2.15 2.76 5.58
C PHE A 4 -3.53 2.21 5.98
N GLY A 5 -4.59 2.72 5.34
CA GLY A 5 -5.95 2.26 5.58
C GLY A 5 -6.13 0.77 5.27
N LEU A 6 -5.56 0.31 4.16
CA LEU A 6 -5.62 -1.08 3.73
C LEU A 6 -4.77 -2.02 4.61
N CYS A 7 -3.66 -1.53 5.19
CA CYS A 7 -2.85 -2.29 6.15
C CYS A 7 -3.51 -2.43 7.52
N LEU A 8 -4.11 -1.36 8.06
CA LEU A 8 -4.66 -1.39 9.41
C LEU A 8 -6.05 -2.06 9.40
N GLY A 9 -6.87 -1.76 8.38
CA GLY A 9 -8.05 -2.54 7.99
C GLY A 9 -9.04 -2.92 9.08
N ASP A 10 -9.10 -2.23 10.22
CA ASP A 10 -9.98 -2.53 11.36
C ASP A 10 -10.76 -1.27 11.77
N ILE A 11 -12.08 -1.36 11.72
CA ILE A 11 -13.01 -0.26 12.02
C ILE A 11 -12.92 0.13 13.50
N GLY A 12 -12.76 -0.85 14.38
CA GLY A 12 -12.75 -0.66 15.83
C GLY A 12 -11.52 0.12 16.28
N TYR A 13 -10.34 -0.32 15.83
CA TYR A 13 -9.09 0.39 16.10
C TYR A 13 -9.06 1.79 15.48
N ALA A 14 -9.59 1.95 14.25
CA ALA A 14 -9.69 3.25 13.60
C ALA A 14 -10.57 4.23 14.38
N LEU A 15 -11.76 3.79 14.82
CA LEU A 15 -12.70 4.64 15.55
C LEU A 15 -12.17 4.99 16.95
N PHE A 16 -11.57 4.03 17.66
CA PHE A 16 -10.93 4.29 18.95
C PHE A 16 -9.82 5.33 18.86
N MET A 17 -8.90 5.17 17.89
CA MET A 17 -7.80 6.11 17.68
C MET A 17 -8.29 7.48 17.20
N LEU A 18 -9.31 7.52 16.34
CA LEU A 18 -9.90 8.76 15.85
C LEU A 18 -10.54 9.55 16.99
N LEU A 19 -11.28 8.88 17.88
CA LEU A 19 -11.87 9.51 19.07
C LEU A 19 -10.79 9.98 20.04
N ALA A 20 -9.80 9.14 20.36
CA ALA A 20 -8.70 9.49 21.27
C ALA A 20 -7.94 10.74 20.80
N VAL A 21 -7.60 10.81 19.52
CA VAL A 21 -6.89 11.96 18.94
C VAL A 21 -7.78 13.21 18.89
N THR A 22 -9.07 13.06 18.61
CA THR A 22 -10.02 14.18 18.57
C THR A 22 -10.27 14.77 19.96
N ILE A 23 -10.43 13.91 20.97
CA ILE A 23 -10.56 14.34 22.38
C ILE A 23 -9.27 15.04 22.83
N TYR A 24 -8.11 14.47 22.55
CA TYR A 24 -6.83 15.09 22.90
C TYR A 24 -6.67 16.47 22.22
N ARG A 25 -7.10 16.62 20.97
CA ARG A 25 -7.07 17.90 20.25
C ARG A 25 -7.97 18.97 20.87
N ILE A 26 -9.13 18.59 21.41
CA ILE A 26 -10.09 19.52 22.04
C ILE A 26 -9.66 19.87 23.47
N THR A 27 -9.13 18.89 24.21
CA THR A 27 -8.74 19.06 25.62
C THR A 27 -7.37 19.73 25.78
N ALA A 28 -6.45 19.54 24.84
CA ALA A 28 -5.14 20.18 24.87
C ALA A 28 -5.24 21.65 24.43
N LYS A 29 -5.33 22.58 25.40
CA LYS A 29 -5.31 24.03 25.14
C LYS A 29 -3.96 24.55 24.60
N ASN A 30 -2.85 23.83 24.84
CA ASN A 30 -1.50 24.23 24.43
C ASN A 30 -0.86 23.18 23.50
N ILE A 31 -1.41 23.01 22.30
CA ILE A 31 -0.77 22.15 21.28
C ILE A 31 0.32 22.97 20.59
N GLY A 32 1.58 22.58 20.81
CA GLY A 32 2.73 23.15 20.10
C GLY A 32 2.55 23.08 18.58
N ALA A 33 3.09 24.06 17.86
CA ALA A 33 2.91 24.20 16.41
C ALA A 33 3.30 22.92 15.62
N THR A 34 4.26 22.14 16.14
CA THR A 34 4.74 20.89 15.56
C THR A 34 3.80 19.69 15.77
N MET A 35 2.97 19.70 16.82
CA MET A 35 2.08 18.57 17.14
C MET A 35 0.77 18.62 16.34
N LYS A 36 0.29 19.81 15.95
CA LYS A 36 -0.96 19.96 15.19
C LYS A 36 -0.94 19.20 13.84
N PRO A 37 0.13 19.28 13.01
CA PRO A 37 0.21 18.53 11.76
C PRO A 37 0.23 17.02 11.97
N ILE A 38 0.93 16.54 13.00
CA ILE A 38 1.02 15.10 13.32
C ILE A 38 -0.36 14.56 13.70
N LEU A 39 -1.08 15.26 14.59
CA LEU A 39 -2.45 14.89 14.97
C LEU A 39 -3.38 14.89 13.76
N SER A 40 -3.29 15.91 12.90
CA SER A 40 -4.10 15.97 11.68
C SER A 40 -3.77 14.83 10.72
N LEU A 41 -2.50 14.47 10.58
CA LEU A 41 -2.08 13.32 9.77
C LEU A 41 -2.68 12.03 10.33
N VAL A 42 -2.59 11.80 11.64
CA VAL A 42 -3.19 10.62 12.28
C VAL A 42 -4.71 10.59 12.06
N GLN A 43 -5.41 11.72 12.20
CA GLN A 43 -6.86 11.78 11.93
C GLN A 43 -7.19 11.35 10.49
N VAL A 44 -6.47 11.87 9.49
CA VAL A 44 -6.73 11.51 8.09
C VAL A 44 -6.39 10.03 7.83
N LEU A 45 -5.31 9.52 8.43
CA LEU A 45 -4.96 8.10 8.35
C LEU A 45 -6.05 7.21 8.96
N MET A 46 -6.60 7.57 10.12
CA MET A 46 -7.68 6.82 10.76
C MET A 46 -9.00 6.90 9.98
N VAL A 47 -9.32 8.03 9.36
CA VAL A 47 -10.47 8.13 8.45
C VAL A 47 -10.28 7.18 7.25
N SER A 48 -9.08 7.13 6.67
CA SER A 48 -8.78 6.19 5.59
C SER A 48 -8.90 4.73 6.07
N THR A 49 -8.44 4.41 7.27
CA THR A 49 -8.60 3.07 7.86
C THR A 49 -10.06 2.74 8.13
N PHE A 50 -10.87 3.70 8.59
CA PHE A 50 -12.29 3.47 8.82
C PHE A 50 -13.01 3.05 7.53
N PHE A 51 -12.77 3.75 6.42
CA PHE A 51 -13.33 3.38 5.11
C PHE A 51 -12.75 2.07 4.59
N CYS A 52 -11.45 1.82 4.73
CA CYS A 52 -10.84 0.54 4.35
C CYS A 52 -11.30 -0.61 5.24
N GLY A 53 -11.60 -0.36 6.50
CA GLY A 53 -12.13 -1.31 7.47
C GLY A 53 -13.51 -1.81 7.10
N PHE A 54 -14.33 -0.99 6.44
CA PHE A 54 -15.59 -1.46 5.85
C PHE A 54 -15.37 -2.49 4.74
N LEU A 55 -14.30 -2.36 3.94
CA LEU A 55 -13.96 -3.32 2.88
C LEU A 55 -13.51 -4.68 3.44
N THR A 56 -12.84 -4.67 4.60
CA THR A 56 -12.40 -5.89 5.30
C THR A 56 -13.45 -6.46 6.26
N GLY A 57 -14.41 -5.65 6.72
CA GLY A 57 -15.52 -6.09 7.58
C GLY A 57 -15.14 -6.48 9.00
N THR A 58 -13.99 -6.02 9.50
CA THR A 58 -13.47 -6.35 10.83
C THR A 58 -13.62 -5.18 11.81
N CYS A 59 -14.03 -5.47 13.05
CA CYS A 59 -14.09 -4.51 14.14
C CYS A 59 -13.55 -5.15 15.42
N PHE A 60 -12.45 -4.61 15.98
CA PHE A 60 -11.80 -5.14 17.19
C PHE A 60 -11.44 -6.65 17.08
N GLY A 61 -11.09 -7.11 15.88
CA GLY A 61 -10.86 -8.54 15.64
C GLY A 61 -12.08 -9.45 15.69
N PHE A 62 -13.28 -8.89 15.89
CA PHE A 62 -14.51 -9.60 15.58
C PHE A 62 -14.79 -9.44 14.10
N ASN A 63 -15.10 -10.55 13.44
CA ASN A 63 -15.82 -10.48 12.19
C ASN A 63 -17.21 -9.93 12.52
N LEU A 64 -17.57 -8.76 11.99
CA LEU A 64 -18.93 -8.22 12.09
C LEU A 64 -19.99 -9.21 11.57
N TYR A 65 -19.54 -10.24 10.83
CA TYR A 65 -20.33 -11.28 10.21
C TYR A 65 -20.77 -12.45 11.11
N ASP A 66 -20.26 -12.55 12.35
CA ASP A 66 -20.76 -13.50 13.35
C ASP A 66 -21.78 -12.85 14.32
N ILE A 67 -22.03 -11.55 14.16
CA ILE A 67 -23.12 -10.86 14.85
C ILE A 67 -24.34 -10.93 13.93
N ASP A 68 -25.36 -11.71 14.30
CA ASP A 68 -26.65 -11.87 13.60
C ASP A 68 -27.47 -10.56 13.58
N ILE A 69 -26.93 -9.53 12.93
CA ILE A 69 -27.64 -8.30 12.60
C ILE A 69 -27.80 -8.28 11.08
N PRO A 70 -29.03 -8.26 10.55
CA PRO A 70 -29.30 -8.41 9.11
C PRO A 70 -28.63 -7.34 8.22
N ILE A 71 -28.23 -6.20 8.79
CA ILE A 71 -27.48 -5.14 8.11
C ILE A 71 -26.04 -5.60 7.82
N PHE A 72 -25.38 -6.30 8.74
CA PHE A 72 -24.00 -6.77 8.56
C PHE A 72 -23.91 -7.97 7.61
N GLN A 73 -24.90 -8.89 7.58
CA GLN A 73 -24.94 -9.95 6.56
C GLN A 73 -25.15 -9.40 5.14
N ARG A 74 -26.01 -8.38 4.95
CA ARG A 74 -26.18 -7.71 3.65
C ARG A 74 -24.92 -6.97 3.19
N MET A 75 -24.13 -6.44 4.12
CA MET A 75 -22.83 -5.84 3.81
C MET A 75 -21.77 -6.90 3.49
N LYS A 76 -21.89 -8.12 4.02
CA LYS A 76 -20.99 -9.26 3.71
C LYS A 76 -20.97 -9.60 2.23
N GLU A 77 -22.15 -9.76 1.66
CA GLU A 77 -22.33 -10.16 0.26
C GLU A 77 -21.92 -9.07 -0.75
N VAL A 78 -21.93 -7.81 -0.33
CA VAL A 78 -21.70 -6.66 -1.23
C VAL A 78 -20.29 -6.06 -1.06
N ILE A 79 -19.66 -6.22 0.12
CA ILE A 79 -18.48 -5.41 0.50
C ILE A 79 -17.30 -6.25 1.02
N ALA A 80 -17.51 -7.46 1.57
CA ALA A 80 -16.40 -8.28 2.08
C ALA A 80 -15.47 -8.74 0.95
N LEU A 81 -14.26 -8.19 0.91
CA LEU A 81 -13.22 -8.70 0.02
C LEU A 81 -12.68 -10.01 0.60
N ASP A 82 -12.81 -11.11 -0.14
CA ASP A 82 -12.16 -12.38 0.18
C ASP A 82 -10.62 -12.19 0.22
N ASN A 83 -9.88 -13.07 0.91
CA ASN A 83 -8.42 -13.01 1.04
C ASN A 83 -7.74 -12.91 -0.33
N ASN A 84 -8.26 -13.64 -1.33
CA ASN A 84 -7.78 -13.59 -2.72
C ASN A 84 -8.03 -12.23 -3.38
N GLN A 85 -9.15 -11.58 -3.07
CA GLN A 85 -9.49 -10.27 -3.61
C GLN A 85 -8.66 -9.16 -2.96
N LEU A 86 -8.40 -9.25 -1.66
CA LEU A 86 -7.53 -8.31 -0.94
C LEU A 86 -6.07 -8.44 -1.42
N PHE A 87 -5.59 -9.67 -1.65
CA PHE A 87 -4.29 -9.92 -2.26
C PHE A 87 -4.20 -9.27 -3.66
N ARG A 88 -5.19 -9.53 -4.53
CA ARG A 88 -5.26 -8.93 -5.87
C ARG A 88 -5.31 -7.39 -5.81
N LEU A 89 -6.08 -6.83 -4.88
CA LEU A 89 -6.18 -5.38 -4.69
C LEU A 89 -4.82 -4.78 -4.29
N SER A 90 -4.09 -5.42 -3.38
CA SER A 90 -2.76 -4.94 -2.96
C SER A 90 -1.76 -4.90 -4.11
N LEU A 91 -1.76 -5.91 -4.98
CA LEU A 91 -0.93 -5.94 -6.18
C LEU A 91 -1.35 -4.87 -7.20
N ILE A 92 -2.64 -4.72 -7.49
CA ILE A 92 -3.14 -3.70 -8.41
C ILE A 92 -2.71 -2.30 -7.96
N LEU A 93 -2.88 -1.99 -6.67
CA LEU A 93 -2.48 -0.69 -6.12
C LEU A 93 -0.97 -0.46 -6.22
N GLY A 94 -0.16 -1.49 -5.97
CA GLY A 94 1.29 -1.40 -6.12
C GLY A 94 1.74 -1.14 -7.54
N VAL A 95 1.11 -1.84 -8.50
CA VAL A 95 1.37 -1.65 -9.92
C VAL A 95 0.97 -0.25 -10.38
N ILE A 96 -0.18 0.28 -9.94
CA ILE A 96 -0.60 1.65 -10.23
C ILE A 96 0.46 2.65 -9.71
N GLN A 97 0.97 2.45 -8.50
CA GLN A 97 2.01 3.33 -7.93
C GLN A 97 3.33 3.25 -8.72
N ILE A 98 3.74 2.05 -9.15
CA ILE A 98 4.94 1.86 -9.96
C ILE A 98 4.81 2.54 -11.31
N ILE A 99 3.68 2.35 -12.01
CA ILE A 99 3.40 3.01 -13.29
C ILE A 99 3.44 4.52 -13.13
N PHE A 100 2.81 5.04 -12.07
CA PHE A 100 2.83 6.47 -11.78
C PHE A 100 4.27 6.99 -11.58
N GLY A 101 5.10 6.26 -10.83
CA GLY A 101 6.53 6.57 -10.71
C GLY A 101 7.25 6.58 -12.06
N MET A 102 7.05 5.55 -12.88
CA MET A 102 7.70 5.46 -14.19
C MET A 102 7.25 6.56 -15.16
N ILE A 103 5.99 7.00 -15.10
CA ILE A 103 5.51 8.15 -15.87
C ILE A 103 6.27 9.41 -15.45
N LEU A 104 6.43 9.65 -14.15
CA LEU A 104 7.22 10.80 -13.66
C LEU A 104 8.67 10.72 -14.14
N LYS A 105 9.27 9.53 -14.12
CA LYS A 105 10.61 9.31 -14.67
C LYS A 105 10.68 9.66 -16.16
N ALA A 106 9.73 9.19 -16.96
CA ALA A 106 9.67 9.47 -18.40
C ALA A 106 9.49 10.97 -18.70
N VAL A 107 8.63 11.66 -17.94
CA VAL A 107 8.42 13.11 -18.04
C VAL A 107 9.71 13.86 -17.67
N ASN A 108 10.34 13.49 -16.55
CA ASN A 108 11.56 14.15 -16.09
C ASN A 108 12.72 13.96 -17.09
N GLN A 109 12.91 12.75 -17.61
CA GLN A 109 13.90 12.46 -18.65
C GLN A 109 13.65 13.25 -19.94
N THR A 110 12.38 13.39 -20.34
CA THR A 110 12.00 14.17 -21.53
C THR A 110 12.39 15.64 -21.39
N ILE A 111 12.21 16.23 -20.19
CA ILE A 111 12.50 17.63 -19.92
C ILE A 111 14.02 17.87 -19.78
N GLN A 112 14.75 16.98 -19.09
CA GLN A 112 16.16 17.22 -18.75
C GLN A 112 17.15 16.81 -19.85
N ILE A 113 16.91 15.68 -20.53
CA ILE A 113 17.90 15.04 -21.42
C ILE A 113 17.37 14.95 -22.86
N GLY A 114 16.04 15.01 -23.03
CA GLY A 114 15.35 15.04 -24.32
C GLY A 114 14.52 13.79 -24.60
N PHE A 115 13.54 13.92 -25.50
CA PHE A 115 12.52 12.90 -25.79
C PHE A 115 13.10 11.54 -26.20
N LYS A 116 14.26 11.52 -26.88
CA LYS A 116 14.88 10.27 -27.36
C LYS A 116 15.29 9.31 -26.22
N TYR A 117 15.68 9.83 -25.06
CA TYR A 117 16.05 9.00 -23.89
C TYR A 117 14.83 8.52 -23.08
N ALA A 118 13.66 9.14 -23.27
CA ALA A 118 12.43 8.76 -22.59
C ALA A 118 11.70 7.57 -23.26
N ILE A 119 12.02 7.28 -24.54
CA ILE A 119 11.36 6.22 -25.34
C ILE A 119 11.51 4.83 -24.70
N GLY A 120 12.68 4.51 -24.11
CA GLY A 120 12.88 3.24 -23.41
C GLY A 120 11.96 3.09 -22.20
N THR A 121 11.84 4.14 -21.38
CA THR A 121 10.94 4.17 -20.21
C THR A 121 9.48 4.10 -20.63
N ILE A 122 9.10 4.76 -21.74
CA ILE A 122 7.75 4.67 -22.33
C ILE A 122 7.44 3.26 -22.82
N GLY A 123 8.41 2.58 -23.45
CA GLY A 123 8.30 1.18 -23.86
C GLY A 123 8.01 0.25 -22.67
N TRP A 124 8.65 0.47 -21.52
CA TRP A 124 8.35 -0.27 -20.29
C TRP A 124 6.96 0.01 -19.72
N ILE A 125 6.50 1.27 -19.74
CA ILE A 125 5.14 1.63 -19.31
C ILE A 125 4.11 0.92 -20.20
N LEU A 126 4.34 0.90 -21.51
CA LEU A 126 3.48 0.24 -22.49
C LEU A 126 3.42 -1.28 -22.25
N LEU A 127 4.57 -1.91 -22.01
CA LEU A 127 4.67 -3.34 -21.69
C LEU A 127 3.85 -3.66 -20.44
N LEU A 128 4.05 -2.89 -19.36
CA LEU A 128 3.34 -3.12 -18.11
C LEU A 128 1.85 -3.00 -18.25
N ILE A 129 1.36 -1.91 -18.87
CA ILE A 129 -0.07 -1.70 -19.10
C ILE A 129 -0.66 -2.86 -19.91
N SER A 130 0.03 -3.29 -20.97
CA SER A 130 -0.40 -4.42 -21.80
C SER A 130 -0.52 -5.73 -21.01
N THR A 131 0.46 -6.05 -20.17
CA THR A 131 0.45 -7.25 -19.31
C THR A 131 -0.67 -7.18 -18.27
N ILE A 132 -0.92 -6.02 -17.69
CA ILE A 132 -1.96 -5.85 -16.65
C ILE A 132 -3.36 -6.00 -17.24
N VAL A 133 -3.62 -5.35 -18.38
CA VAL A 133 -4.92 -5.44 -19.05
C VAL A 133 -5.21 -6.89 -19.45
N SER A 134 -4.19 -7.62 -19.91
CA SER A 134 -4.29 -9.03 -20.25
C SER A 134 -4.59 -9.94 -19.04
N VAL A 135 -4.01 -9.64 -17.87
CA VAL A 135 -4.26 -10.40 -16.63
C VAL A 135 -5.59 -10.05 -15.96
N LEU A 136 -6.00 -8.78 -16.00
CA LEU A 136 -7.21 -8.29 -15.33
C LEU A 136 -8.49 -8.56 -16.14
N ALA A 137 -8.38 -8.58 -17.48
CA ALA A 137 -9.48 -8.92 -18.37
C ALA A 137 -9.29 -10.36 -18.90
N PRO A 138 -9.90 -11.38 -18.27
CA PRO A 138 -9.81 -12.77 -18.76
C PRO A 138 -10.36 -12.95 -20.18
N ALA A 139 -11.16 -12.00 -20.69
CA ALA A 139 -11.61 -11.94 -22.07
C ALA A 139 -10.51 -11.62 -23.09
N ILE A 140 -9.39 -11.02 -22.67
CA ILE A 140 -8.30 -10.58 -23.55
C ILE A 140 -7.15 -11.59 -23.57
N GLY A 141 -6.97 -12.40 -22.53
CA GLY A 141 -6.01 -13.52 -22.50
C GLY A 141 -4.53 -13.15 -22.72
N LEU A 142 -3.60 -13.91 -22.16
CA LEU A 142 -2.15 -13.67 -22.38
C LEU A 142 -1.70 -13.90 -23.84
N GLY A 143 -2.56 -14.49 -24.67
CA GLY A 143 -2.26 -14.83 -26.07
C GLY A 143 -2.99 -13.99 -27.13
N SER A 144 -3.69 -12.90 -26.77
CA SER A 144 -4.34 -12.10 -27.82
C SER A 144 -3.30 -11.43 -28.72
N THR A 145 -3.63 -11.34 -30.01
CA THR A 145 -2.86 -10.65 -31.04
C THR A 145 -2.55 -9.20 -30.65
N VAL A 146 -3.46 -8.54 -29.94
CA VAL A 146 -3.26 -7.18 -29.43
C VAL A 146 -2.12 -7.12 -28.40
N HIS A 147 -2.09 -8.05 -27.44
CA HIS A 147 -1.00 -8.13 -26.45
C HIS A 147 0.35 -8.40 -27.12
N LEU A 148 0.40 -9.32 -28.09
CA LEU A 148 1.64 -9.67 -28.80
C LEU A 148 2.19 -8.52 -29.67
N VAL A 149 1.31 -7.75 -30.33
CA VAL A 149 1.72 -6.57 -31.12
C VAL A 149 2.24 -5.46 -30.21
N LEU A 150 1.56 -5.20 -29.09
CA LEU A 150 2.02 -4.24 -28.07
C LEU A 150 3.35 -4.69 -27.43
N LEU A 151 3.53 -5.98 -27.17
CA LEU A 151 4.78 -6.55 -26.66
C LEU A 151 5.91 -6.38 -27.67
N GLY A 152 5.64 -6.61 -28.95
CA GLY A 152 6.60 -6.39 -30.04
C GLY A 152 7.03 -4.92 -30.15
N ILE A 153 6.08 -3.98 -30.09
CA ILE A 153 6.36 -2.53 -30.13
C ILE A 153 7.14 -2.08 -28.89
N ALA A 154 6.75 -2.56 -27.70
CA ALA A 154 7.44 -2.26 -26.46
C ALA A 154 8.87 -2.82 -26.48
N GLY A 155 9.05 -4.07 -26.91
CA GLY A 155 10.37 -4.68 -27.08
C GLY A 155 11.24 -3.91 -28.06
N LEU A 156 10.67 -3.43 -29.17
CA LEU A 156 11.40 -2.63 -30.15
C LEU A 156 11.82 -1.27 -29.56
N MET A 157 10.95 -0.59 -28.81
CA MET A 157 11.29 0.66 -28.13
C MET A 157 12.36 0.46 -27.04
N ILE A 158 12.31 -0.64 -26.30
CA ILE A 158 13.27 -0.98 -25.24
C ILE A 158 14.64 -1.35 -25.84
N PHE A 159 14.68 -2.10 -26.94
CA PHE A 159 15.95 -2.58 -27.52
C PHE A 159 16.63 -1.60 -28.48
N LEU A 160 15.89 -0.76 -29.22
CA LEU A 160 16.47 0.15 -30.20
C LEU A 160 16.76 1.55 -29.64
N TYR A 161 16.01 2.04 -28.66
CA TYR A 161 16.04 3.45 -28.24
C TYR A 161 16.52 3.70 -26.80
N ASN A 162 17.12 2.69 -26.14
CA ASN A 162 17.62 2.83 -24.79
C ASN A 162 18.83 3.80 -24.67
N SER A 163 19.68 3.90 -25.70
CA SER A 163 20.79 4.86 -25.77
C SER A 163 21.06 5.31 -27.21
N PRO A 164 20.56 6.49 -27.64
CA PRO A 164 20.68 6.98 -29.02
C PRO A 164 22.12 7.21 -29.53
N ASP A 165 23.14 7.23 -28.66
CA ASP A 165 24.51 7.63 -29.00
C ASP A 165 25.53 6.48 -29.21
N LYS A 166 25.15 5.21 -29.05
CA LYS A 166 26.09 4.07 -29.16
C LYS A 166 25.75 3.10 -30.29
N ASN A 167 26.79 2.44 -30.84
CA ASN A 167 26.68 1.40 -31.89
C ASN A 167 25.56 0.40 -31.57
N ILE A 168 24.76 0.04 -32.59
CA ILE A 168 23.59 -0.86 -32.50
C ILE A 168 23.88 -2.16 -31.71
N PHE A 169 25.06 -2.76 -31.87
CA PHE A 169 25.46 -3.96 -31.12
C PHE A 169 25.71 -3.71 -29.62
N VAL A 170 26.32 -2.57 -29.28
CA VAL A 170 26.51 -2.17 -27.87
C VAL A 170 25.17 -1.76 -27.26
N ASN A 171 24.28 -1.18 -28.05
CA ASN A 171 22.93 -0.79 -27.62
C ASN A 171 22.05 -2.02 -27.35
N ILE A 172 22.14 -3.07 -28.16
CA ILE A 172 21.45 -4.35 -27.91
C ILE A 172 22.00 -5.04 -26.64
N GLY A 173 23.32 -5.05 -26.45
CA GLY A 173 23.95 -5.62 -25.24
C GLY A 173 23.59 -4.86 -23.96
N LEU A 174 23.63 -3.54 -24.00
CA LEU A 174 23.18 -2.67 -22.90
C LEU A 174 21.68 -2.80 -22.67
N GLY A 175 20.87 -2.86 -23.73
CA GLY A 175 19.42 -3.06 -23.66
C GLY A 175 19.03 -4.39 -23.01
N LEU A 176 19.77 -5.49 -23.28
CA LEU A 176 19.58 -6.79 -22.62
C LEU A 176 19.90 -6.71 -21.12
N TRP A 177 21.01 -6.07 -20.77
CA TRP A 177 21.42 -5.89 -19.37
C TRP A 177 20.44 -5.02 -18.59
N ASP A 178 20.03 -3.90 -19.16
CA ASP A 178 19.06 -2.97 -18.57
C ASP A 178 17.68 -3.63 -18.48
N THR A 179 17.30 -4.44 -19.47
CA THR A 179 16.07 -5.24 -19.41
C THR A 179 16.12 -6.23 -18.27
N TYR A 180 17.21 -6.98 -18.09
CA TYR A 180 17.35 -7.91 -16.98
C TYR A 180 17.23 -7.23 -15.62
N ASN A 181 17.94 -6.11 -15.43
CA ASN A 181 17.87 -5.33 -14.18
C ASN A 181 16.47 -4.73 -13.96
N MET A 182 15.81 -4.27 -15.02
CA MET A 182 14.48 -3.69 -14.94
C MET A 182 13.42 -4.75 -14.62
N VAL A 183 13.44 -5.91 -15.29
CA VAL A 183 12.48 -7.00 -15.01
C VAL A 183 12.63 -7.49 -13.58
N THR A 184 13.85 -7.80 -13.15
CA THR A 184 14.11 -8.31 -11.80
C THR A 184 13.75 -7.26 -10.73
N GLY A 185 14.12 -6.00 -10.97
CA GLY A 185 13.76 -4.88 -10.09
C GLY A 185 12.26 -4.69 -9.97
N LEU A 186 11.54 -4.67 -11.09
CA LEU A 186 10.11 -4.39 -11.12
C LEU A 186 9.28 -5.54 -10.56
N LEU A 187 9.69 -6.79 -10.80
CA LEU A 187 9.09 -7.95 -10.11
C LEU A 187 9.27 -7.85 -8.60
N GLY A 188 10.48 -7.49 -8.13
CA GLY A 188 10.74 -7.29 -6.70
C GLY A 188 9.91 -6.15 -6.10
N ASP A 189 9.75 -5.06 -6.84
CA ASP A 189 8.96 -3.91 -6.41
C ASP A 189 7.47 -4.28 -6.31
N VAL A 190 6.88 -4.97 -7.31
CA VAL A 190 5.48 -5.44 -7.27
C VAL A 190 5.26 -6.42 -6.12
N LEU A 191 6.14 -7.41 -5.96
CA LEU A 191 6.05 -8.40 -4.88
C LEU A 191 6.16 -7.75 -3.48
N SER A 192 6.85 -6.62 -3.37
CA SER A 192 6.96 -5.90 -2.10
C SER A 192 5.61 -5.35 -1.60
N TYR A 193 4.63 -5.14 -2.48
CA TYR A 193 3.28 -4.70 -2.10
C TYR A 193 2.43 -5.81 -1.47
N VAL A 194 2.80 -7.09 -1.63
CA VAL A 194 2.18 -8.21 -0.89
C VAL A 194 2.28 -8.00 0.63
N ARG A 195 3.30 -7.24 1.06
CA ARG A 195 3.45 -6.85 2.47
C ARG A 195 2.24 -6.10 3.03
N LEU A 196 1.58 -5.27 2.22
CA LEU A 196 0.38 -4.54 2.64
C LEU A 196 -0.74 -5.50 3.04
N PHE A 197 -0.96 -6.52 2.20
CA PHE A 197 -1.92 -7.59 2.46
C PHE A 197 -1.52 -8.42 3.69
N ALA A 198 -0.25 -8.83 3.79
CA ALA A 198 0.23 -9.66 4.89
C ALA A 198 0.06 -8.98 6.27
N LEU A 199 0.28 -7.66 6.35
CA LEU A 199 0.10 -6.91 7.60
C LEU A 199 -1.37 -6.82 8.02
N GLY A 200 -2.28 -6.52 7.08
CA GLY A 200 -3.71 -6.47 7.38
C GLY A 200 -4.26 -7.83 7.81
N LEU A 201 -3.86 -8.89 7.12
CA LEU A 201 -4.24 -10.26 7.49
C LEU A 201 -3.67 -10.65 8.86
N SER A 202 -2.39 -10.37 9.11
CA SER A 202 -1.75 -10.70 10.40
C SER A 202 -2.38 -9.94 11.57
N GLY A 203 -2.74 -8.67 11.38
CA GLY A 203 -3.38 -7.87 12.42
C GLY A 203 -4.77 -8.39 12.79
N GLY A 204 -5.55 -8.83 11.78
CA GLY A 204 -6.85 -9.48 11.99
C GLY A 204 -6.73 -10.85 12.67
N ILE A 205 -5.79 -11.69 12.24
CA ILE A 205 -5.52 -12.99 12.87
C ILE A 205 -5.10 -12.81 14.32
N LEU A 206 -4.18 -11.88 14.61
CA LEU A 206 -3.69 -11.64 15.97
C LEU A 206 -4.82 -11.14 16.89
N ALA A 207 -5.71 -10.28 16.38
CA ALA A 207 -6.91 -9.85 17.10
C ALA A 207 -7.83 -11.04 17.44
N SER A 208 -8.05 -11.94 16.47
CA SER A 208 -8.82 -13.17 16.68
C SER A 208 -8.18 -14.11 17.70
N VAL A 209 -6.85 -14.21 17.73
CA VAL A 209 -6.12 -15.00 18.73
C VAL A 209 -6.32 -14.42 20.13
N PHE A 210 -6.23 -13.09 20.30
CA PHE A 210 -6.51 -12.46 21.59
C PHE A 210 -7.96 -12.63 22.04
N ASN A 211 -8.92 -12.58 21.12
CA ASN A 211 -10.33 -12.89 21.40
C ASN A 211 -10.51 -14.33 21.91
N SER A 212 -9.86 -15.30 21.26
CA SER A 212 -9.91 -16.71 21.66
C SER A 212 -9.21 -16.96 23.00
N LEU A 213 -8.08 -16.29 23.27
CA LEU A 213 -7.39 -16.36 24.56
C LEU A 213 -8.25 -15.78 25.69
N ALA A 214 -8.89 -14.63 25.47
CA ALA A 214 -9.77 -14.01 26.46
C ALA A 214 -10.99 -14.89 26.81
N LYS A 215 -11.56 -15.59 25.82
CA LYS A 215 -12.67 -16.55 26.03
C LYS A 215 -12.20 -17.86 26.67
N GLY A 216 -11.08 -18.42 26.20
CA GLY A 216 -10.60 -19.74 26.62
C GLY A 216 -9.90 -19.75 27.98
N MET A 217 -9.36 -18.62 28.44
CA MET A 217 -8.67 -18.51 29.73
C MET A 217 -9.55 -17.89 30.84
N SER A 218 -10.80 -17.54 30.55
CA SER A 218 -11.72 -17.00 31.55
C SER A 218 -12.24 -18.13 32.45
N PRO A 219 -11.96 -18.12 33.78
CA PRO A 219 -12.48 -19.14 34.69
C PRO A 219 -14.01 -19.06 34.84
N ASP A 220 -14.69 -20.20 35.06
CA ASP A 220 -16.15 -20.30 35.31
C ASP A 220 -16.65 -19.65 36.63
N ASN A 221 -15.83 -18.81 37.26
CA ASN A 221 -16.21 -18.07 38.47
C ASN A 221 -16.90 -16.75 38.09
N ILE A 222 -18.10 -16.51 38.65
CA ILE A 222 -18.97 -15.33 38.41
C ILE A 222 -18.25 -13.97 38.56
N ILE A 223 -17.20 -13.87 39.38
CA ILE A 223 -16.50 -12.60 39.67
C ILE A 223 -15.09 -12.56 39.06
N ALA A 224 -14.33 -13.66 39.11
CA ALA A 224 -12.95 -13.70 38.61
C ALA A 224 -12.88 -13.84 37.07
N GLY A 225 -13.85 -14.55 36.46
CA GLY A 225 -13.96 -14.72 35.02
C GLY A 225 -13.99 -13.41 34.24
N PRO A 226 -14.93 -12.49 34.56
CA PRO A 226 -15.04 -11.20 33.87
C PRO A 226 -13.79 -10.32 34.03
N ILE A 227 -13.16 -10.31 35.21
CA ILE A 227 -11.99 -9.47 35.48
C ILE A 227 -10.80 -9.91 34.63
N VAL A 228 -10.52 -11.23 34.57
CA VAL A 228 -9.42 -11.78 33.78
C VAL A 228 -9.68 -11.61 32.28
N MET A 229 -10.93 -11.80 31.83
CA MET A 229 -11.32 -11.59 30.44
C MET A 229 -11.12 -10.13 30.01
N VAL A 230 -11.56 -9.16 30.82
CA VAL A 230 -11.37 -7.72 30.53
C VAL A 230 -9.90 -7.35 30.50
N LEU A 231 -9.08 -7.91 31.40
CA LEU A 231 -7.65 -7.65 31.44
C LEU A 231 -6.94 -8.18 30.18
N ILE A 232 -7.21 -9.43 29.79
CA ILE A 232 -6.62 -10.04 28.59
C ILE A 232 -7.08 -9.31 27.33
N PHE A 233 -8.37 -8.95 27.25
CA PHE A 233 -8.92 -8.19 26.14
C PHE A 233 -8.26 -6.81 26.03
N PHE A 234 -8.17 -6.06 27.14
CA PHE A 234 -7.59 -4.72 27.13
C PHE A 234 -6.10 -4.75 26.76
N ILE A 235 -5.30 -5.62 27.38
CA ILE A 235 -3.86 -5.72 27.12
C ILE A 235 -3.61 -6.26 25.71
N GLY A 236 -4.29 -7.34 25.32
CA GLY A 236 -4.14 -7.99 24.02
C GLY A 236 -4.47 -7.04 22.87
N HIS A 237 -5.63 -6.38 22.93
CA HIS A 237 -6.02 -5.42 21.90
C HIS A 237 -5.15 -4.16 21.90
N SER A 238 -4.64 -3.72 23.05
CA SER A 238 -3.69 -2.61 23.11
C SER A 238 -2.39 -2.94 22.39
N ILE A 239 -1.82 -4.13 22.63
CA ILE A 239 -0.61 -4.60 21.95
C ILE A 239 -0.86 -4.79 20.46
N ASN A 240 -1.97 -5.41 20.08
CA ASN A 240 -2.32 -5.62 18.68
C ASN A 240 -2.48 -4.28 17.93
N MET A 241 -3.20 -3.33 18.53
CA MET A 241 -3.37 -1.99 17.97
C MET A 241 -2.03 -1.29 17.79
N PHE A 242 -1.16 -1.34 18.81
CA PHE A 242 0.16 -0.71 18.75
C PHE A 242 1.02 -1.29 17.62
N MET A 243 1.11 -2.62 17.52
CA MET A 243 1.90 -3.29 16.48
C MET A 243 1.35 -3.02 15.07
N ASN A 244 0.03 -3.08 14.90
CA ASN A 244 -0.60 -2.84 13.60
C ASN A 244 -0.47 -1.38 13.16
N VAL A 245 -0.59 -0.41 14.07
CA VAL A 245 -0.41 1.01 13.73
C VAL A 245 1.04 1.30 13.33
N LEU A 246 2.03 0.77 14.07
CA LEU A 246 3.44 0.92 13.73
C LEU A 246 3.77 0.26 12.39
N GLY A 247 3.31 -0.97 12.17
CA GLY A 247 3.49 -1.68 10.90
C GLY A 247 2.83 -0.95 9.74
N ALA A 248 1.59 -0.51 9.90
CA ALA A 248 0.84 0.24 8.90
C ALA A 248 1.47 1.61 8.60
N MET A 249 2.23 2.21 9.51
CA MET A 249 2.96 3.46 9.25
C MET A 249 4.29 3.23 8.53
N VAL A 250 5.11 2.29 9.02
CA VAL A 250 6.49 2.09 8.53
C VAL A 250 6.51 1.45 7.14
N HIS A 251 5.61 0.50 6.86
CA HIS A 251 5.66 -0.25 5.61
C HIS A 251 5.22 0.56 4.37
N PRO A 252 4.13 1.36 4.40
CA PRO A 252 3.83 2.29 3.32
C PRO A 252 4.87 3.40 3.15
N MET A 253 5.51 3.83 4.25
CA MET A 253 6.62 4.77 4.17
C MET A 253 7.78 4.15 3.39
N ARG A 254 8.14 2.90 3.69
CA ARG A 254 9.12 2.13 2.91
C ARG A 254 8.71 2.05 1.43
N LEU A 255 7.47 1.65 1.13
CA LEU A 255 6.94 1.59 -0.25
C LEU A 255 7.10 2.91 -1.01
N THR A 256 6.96 4.03 -0.30
CA THR A 256 7.17 5.37 -0.89
C THR A 256 8.66 5.64 -1.14
N PHE A 257 9.54 5.26 -0.22
CA PHE A 257 10.96 5.58 -0.32
C PHE A 257 11.76 4.65 -1.23
N VAL A 258 11.56 3.34 -1.12
CA VAL A 258 12.40 2.34 -1.78
C VAL A 258 11.83 1.97 -3.14
N GLU A 259 10.52 1.88 -3.27
CA GLU A 259 9.86 1.43 -4.49
C GLU A 259 9.44 2.64 -5.37
N PHE A 260 8.75 3.65 -4.81
CA PHE A 260 8.30 4.80 -5.59
C PHE A 260 9.42 5.76 -6.02
N PHE A 261 10.28 6.26 -5.11
CA PHE A 261 11.36 7.19 -5.51
C PHE A 261 12.40 6.55 -6.43
N LYS A 262 12.69 5.27 -6.24
CA LYS A 262 13.53 4.49 -7.15
C LYS A 262 12.94 4.44 -8.55
N ASN A 263 11.64 4.14 -8.69
CA ASN A 263 10.99 4.04 -9.99
C ASN A 263 10.64 5.40 -10.61
N SER A 264 10.55 6.46 -9.80
CA SER A 264 10.41 7.84 -10.30
C SER A 264 11.72 8.43 -10.84
N GLY A 265 12.85 7.72 -10.70
CA GLY A 265 14.16 8.24 -11.09
C GLY A 265 14.56 9.47 -10.29
N TYR A 266 14.17 9.52 -9.01
CA TYR A 266 14.52 10.64 -8.14
C TYR A 266 16.01 10.59 -7.81
N GLU A 267 16.76 11.58 -8.31
CA GLU A 267 18.14 11.84 -7.90
C GLU A 267 18.14 12.85 -6.75
N GLY A 268 18.63 12.42 -5.59
CA GLY A 268 18.80 13.30 -4.44
C GLY A 268 19.96 14.29 -4.63
N GLY A 269 20.14 15.21 -3.68
CA GLY A 269 21.28 16.14 -3.67
C GLY A 269 20.99 17.55 -4.18
N GLY A 270 19.72 17.91 -4.36
CA GLY A 270 19.32 19.30 -4.59
C GLY A 270 19.76 20.22 -3.45
N LYS A 271 20.10 21.48 -3.77
CA LYS A 271 20.42 22.49 -2.75
C LYS A 271 19.14 22.97 -2.08
N GLU A 272 19.08 22.87 -0.75
CA GLU A 272 17.98 23.39 0.03
C GLU A 272 17.84 24.91 -0.19
N TYR A 273 16.63 25.37 -0.51
CA TYR A 273 16.36 26.79 -0.62
C TYR A 273 16.34 27.42 0.77
N ARG A 274 17.38 28.18 1.09
CA ARG A 274 17.49 28.96 2.33
C ARG A 274 17.25 30.43 1.99
N PRO A 275 16.00 30.94 2.08
CA PRO A 275 15.73 32.35 1.82
C PRO A 275 16.45 33.23 2.83
N PHE A 276 16.74 34.47 2.44
CA PHE A 276 17.24 35.46 3.36
C PHE A 276 16.18 35.75 4.42
N ALA A 277 16.43 35.29 5.66
CA ALA A 277 15.57 35.52 6.81
C ALA A 277 16.27 36.47 7.78
N LYS A 278 15.53 37.45 8.29
CA LYS A 278 16.00 38.29 9.40
C LYS A 278 16.01 37.41 10.66
N GLN A 279 17.19 37.22 11.26
CA GLN A 279 17.33 36.55 12.57
C GLN A 279 16.58 37.33 13.64
#